data_AF-W0RB04-F1
#
_entry.id   AF-W0RB04-F1
#
_cell.length_a   1.000
_cell.length_b   1.000
_cell.length_c   1.000
_cell.angle_alpha   90.00
_cell.angle_beta   90.00
_cell.angle_gamma   90.00
#
_symmetry.space_group_name_H-M   'P 1'
#
loop_
_entity.id
_entity.type
_entity.pdbx_description
1 polymer ?
#
loop_
_entity_poly.entity_id
_entity_poly.type
_entity_poly.pdbx_seq_one_letter_code
_entity_poly.pdbx_strand_id
1 'polypeptide(L)'
;MSEPPVTAAGRVPGPPRAADDGAPCPLGVALARRLRGASTELTHRWLDRIAQRVAIDANHVFPTEELLDHVPILIDGIADHLEDRSNTITADSAVVAKAMELGALRHAQGFDAYQVLKEYEILGGILFTYLAGTVDEIPLGCSRAELFGCAHRVYHAIALVQQATTTEYLRRVTEKLSERDARLRSFHRTLAHELRNRIGAAAGAAELLESVELGDEERKTMSGVVARNVGSMRTTLEHLLELSRVDTSDVRQQRHVRLPRVAAEAARQLRDLARAHGVEVRLAPLPDVDVNAAAVELCLTNFIANGVKYSDPAKPSRWVEVSGELAVDADGRQEVVVHVRDNGLGVPPDQRAGLFGRFFRAHEHSAQYVEGTGLGLSIVLETVRALGGRAWATFPEVGTEFAFALPERRGQEGRRAGGQEID
;
A
#
# COMPACT_ATOMS: atom_id res chain seq x y z
N MET A 1 73.37 47.52 40.05
CA MET A 1 72.70 46.29 40.48
C MET A 1 72.63 45.39 39.27
N SER A 2 73.52 44.40 39.19
CA SER A 2 73.60 43.46 38.07
C SER A 2 73.25 42.07 38.60
N GLU A 3 72.30 41.41 37.96
CA GLU A 3 71.77 40.09 38.33
C GLU A 3 72.80 38.96 38.20
N PRO A 4 72.75 37.93 39.06
CA PRO A 4 73.45 36.66 38.87
C PRO A 4 72.55 35.59 38.18
N PRO A 5 73.14 34.47 37.69
CA PRO A 5 72.57 33.68 36.60
C PRO A 5 71.61 32.57 37.06
N VAL A 6 70.64 32.26 36.19
CA VAL A 6 69.67 31.16 36.31
C VAL A 6 70.35 29.82 36.00
N THR A 7 70.23 28.89 36.94
CA THR A 7 70.67 27.49 36.84
C THR A 7 69.58 26.59 36.26
N ALA A 8 70.01 25.56 35.55
CA ALA A 8 69.21 24.64 34.75
C ALA A 8 68.17 23.82 35.56
N ALA A 9 66.92 23.83 35.09
CA ALA A 9 65.88 22.90 35.52
C ALA A 9 65.69 21.79 34.47
N GLY A 10 65.68 20.55 34.94
CA GLY A 10 65.64 19.33 34.12
C GLY A 10 64.38 19.20 33.24
N ARG A 11 64.57 18.61 32.07
CA ARG A 11 63.47 18.17 31.18
C ARG A 11 62.61 17.13 31.89
N VAL A 12 61.34 17.47 32.11
CA VAL A 12 60.28 16.50 32.43
C VAL A 12 60.00 15.67 31.15
N PRO A 13 59.85 14.33 31.23
CA PRO A 13 59.46 13.54 30.07
C PRO A 13 58.05 13.93 29.63
N GLY A 14 57.89 14.25 28.35
CA GLY A 14 56.57 14.51 27.76
C GLY A 14 55.65 13.28 27.86
N PRO A 15 54.31 13.46 27.77
CA PRO A 15 53.36 12.36 27.82
C PRO A 15 53.68 11.32 26.73
N PRO A 16 53.40 10.02 26.97
CA PRO A 16 53.63 8.99 25.98
C PRO A 16 52.88 9.35 24.70
N ARG A 17 53.61 9.42 23.59
CA ARG A 17 53.06 9.57 22.24
C ARG A 17 51.97 8.52 22.05
N ALA A 18 50.80 8.97 21.58
CA ALA A 18 49.74 8.09 21.11
C ALA A 18 50.34 7.08 20.13
N ALA A 19 50.18 5.79 20.45
CA ALA A 19 50.65 4.71 19.60
C ALA A 19 49.82 4.68 18.31
N ASP A 20 50.53 4.91 17.21
CA ASP A 20 50.39 4.39 15.86
C ASP A 20 49.09 4.65 15.06
N ASP A 21 49.31 5.35 13.94
CA ASP A 21 48.38 5.63 12.84
C ASP A 21 48.24 4.38 11.95
N GLY A 22 47.03 3.80 11.85
CA GLY A 22 46.65 2.90 10.75
C GLY A 22 46.83 1.38 10.92
N ALA A 23 47.43 0.88 12.00
CA ALA A 23 47.52 -0.58 12.22
C ALA A 23 46.14 -1.18 12.68
N PRO A 24 45.71 -2.34 12.14
CA PRO A 24 44.48 -2.99 12.56
C PRO A 24 44.55 -3.34 14.06
N CYS A 25 43.50 -2.98 14.81
CA CYS A 25 43.42 -3.31 16.23
C CYS A 25 43.42 -4.85 16.39
N PRO A 26 44.39 -5.46 17.11
CA PRO A 26 44.47 -6.92 17.23
C PRO A 26 43.17 -7.54 17.78
N LEU A 27 42.50 -6.85 18.70
CA LEU A 27 41.19 -7.23 19.20
C LEU A 27 40.10 -7.11 18.12
N GLY A 28 40.09 -6.00 17.36
CA GLY A 28 39.12 -5.77 16.28
C GLY A 28 39.15 -6.86 15.23
N VAL A 29 40.34 -7.27 14.77
CA VAL A 29 40.53 -8.38 13.83
C VAL A 29 40.02 -9.71 14.40
N ALA A 30 40.34 -10.00 15.67
CA ALA A 30 39.92 -11.24 16.33
C ALA A 30 38.39 -11.31 16.50
N LEU A 31 37.77 -10.21 16.93
CA LEU A 31 36.32 -10.11 17.08
C LEU A 31 35.61 -10.16 15.72
N ALA A 32 36.12 -9.48 14.70
CA ALA A 32 35.56 -9.52 13.35
C ALA A 32 35.56 -10.96 12.79
N ARG A 33 36.67 -11.69 12.95
CA ARG A 33 36.74 -13.11 12.53
C ARG A 33 35.72 -13.98 13.26
N ARG A 34 35.57 -13.80 14.58
CA ARG A 34 34.58 -14.53 15.39
C ARG A 34 33.14 -14.16 15.01
N LEU A 35 32.89 -12.90 14.63
CA LEU A 35 31.59 -12.42 14.19
C LEU A 35 31.20 -13.06 12.85
N ARG A 36 32.09 -13.05 11.85
CA ARG A 36 31.87 -13.70 10.55
C ARG A 36 31.62 -15.21 10.71
N GLY A 37 32.42 -15.88 11.55
CA GLY A 37 32.27 -17.32 11.78
C GLY A 37 30.95 -17.72 12.45
N ALA A 38 30.28 -16.78 13.14
CA ALA A 38 29.01 -17.02 13.82
C ALA A 38 27.81 -16.32 13.14
N SER A 39 27.98 -15.67 11.98
CA SER A 39 26.94 -14.84 11.36
C SER A 39 25.63 -15.59 11.12
N THR A 40 25.70 -16.82 10.63
CA THR A 40 24.54 -17.70 10.43
C THR A 40 23.86 -18.07 11.75
N GLU A 41 24.64 -18.43 12.78
CA GLU A 41 24.09 -18.78 14.10
C GLU A 41 23.41 -17.58 14.76
N LEU A 42 24.03 -16.41 14.71
CA LEU A 42 23.50 -15.17 15.28
C LEU A 42 22.22 -14.72 14.54
N THR A 43 22.16 -14.94 13.22
CA THR A 43 20.96 -14.69 12.42
C THR A 43 19.80 -15.58 12.87
N HIS A 44 20.03 -16.89 13.06
CA HIS A 44 18.98 -17.78 13.57
C HIS A 44 18.51 -17.38 14.98
N ARG A 45 19.44 -17.06 15.89
CA ARG A 45 19.07 -16.57 17.24
C ARG A 45 18.25 -15.29 17.20
N TRP A 46 18.53 -14.39 16.25
CA TRP A 46 17.77 -13.17 16.04
C TRP A 46 16.35 -13.46 15.55
N LEU A 47 16.21 -14.35 14.57
CA LEU A 47 14.92 -14.79 14.05
C LEU A 47 14.06 -15.46 15.11
N ASP A 48 14.62 -16.40 15.88
CA ASP A 48 13.91 -17.07 16.97
C ASP A 48 13.37 -16.05 17.99
N ARG A 49 14.16 -15.02 18.30
CA ARG A 49 13.80 -14.01 19.29
C ARG A 49 12.77 -13.01 18.79
N ILE A 50 12.77 -12.70 17.49
CA ILE A 50 11.69 -11.95 16.84
C ILE A 50 10.40 -12.78 16.90
N ALA A 51 10.44 -14.03 16.45
CA ALA A 51 9.28 -14.92 16.42
C ALA A 51 8.64 -15.14 17.80
N GLN A 52 9.43 -15.20 18.87
CA GLN A 52 8.93 -15.38 20.24
C GLN A 52 8.29 -14.13 20.86
N ARG A 53 8.72 -12.92 20.47
CA ARG A 53 8.25 -11.66 21.08
C ARG A 53 7.13 -10.98 20.32
N VAL A 54 7.06 -11.26 19.04
CA VAL A 54 6.14 -10.65 18.13
C VAL A 54 4.91 -11.57 18.08
N ALA A 55 3.79 -11.15 18.70
CA ALA A 55 2.50 -11.83 18.60
C ALA A 55 1.89 -11.66 17.19
N ILE A 56 2.69 -11.90 16.16
CA ILE A 56 2.30 -11.89 14.76
C ILE A 56 2.10 -13.34 14.36
N ASP A 57 1.00 -13.59 13.66
CA ASP A 57 0.65 -14.86 13.05
C ASP A 57 1.88 -15.45 12.34
N ALA A 58 2.21 -16.72 12.57
CA ALA A 58 3.44 -17.33 12.04
C ALA A 58 3.55 -17.21 10.50
N ASN A 59 2.43 -16.99 9.82
CA ASN A 59 2.34 -16.74 8.37
C ASN A 59 2.61 -15.28 7.93
N HIS A 60 2.78 -14.32 8.85
CA HIS A 60 3.22 -12.94 8.58
C HIS A 60 4.70 -12.71 8.95
N VAL A 61 5.33 -13.64 9.67
CA VAL A 61 6.75 -13.54 10.03
C VAL A 61 7.65 -14.11 8.93
N PHE A 62 7.13 -15.00 8.06
CA PHE A 62 7.88 -15.59 6.94
C PHE A 62 6.92 -16.02 5.81
N PRO A 63 7.25 -15.73 4.53
CA PRO A 63 8.32 -16.47 3.85
C PRO A 63 9.12 -15.66 2.80
N THR A 64 10.45 -15.67 2.87
CA THR A 64 11.32 -15.72 1.68
C THR A 64 12.73 -16.10 2.14
N GLU A 65 13.40 -17.01 1.43
CA GLU A 65 14.84 -17.28 1.60
C GLU A 65 15.66 -15.98 1.61
N GLU A 66 15.17 -14.94 0.93
CA GLU A 66 15.74 -13.60 0.88
C GLU A 66 16.07 -13.02 2.27
N LEU A 67 15.23 -13.19 3.31
CA LEU A 67 15.52 -12.61 4.63
C LEU A 67 16.77 -13.22 5.28
N LEU A 68 17.03 -14.51 5.01
CA LEU A 68 18.24 -15.20 5.45
C LEU A 68 19.49 -14.74 4.71
N ASP A 69 19.34 -14.14 3.52
CA ASP A 69 20.47 -13.59 2.77
C ASP A 69 20.89 -12.20 3.28
N HIS A 70 19.97 -11.39 3.82
CA HIS A 70 20.28 -10.01 4.17
C HIS A 70 21.05 -9.89 5.48
N VAL A 71 20.61 -10.57 6.55
CA VAL A 71 21.16 -10.38 7.90
C VAL A 71 22.60 -10.85 8.06
N PRO A 72 23.03 -12.00 7.52
CA PRO A 72 24.44 -12.39 7.54
C PRO A 72 25.33 -11.36 6.85
N ILE A 73 24.90 -10.79 5.72
CA ILE A 73 25.65 -9.73 5.02
C ILE A 73 25.75 -8.47 5.87
N LEU A 74 24.70 -8.12 6.61
CA LEU A 74 24.76 -7.00 7.56
C LEU A 74 25.76 -7.26 8.69
N ILE A 75 25.80 -8.49 9.23
CA ILE A 75 26.75 -8.90 10.27
C ILE A 75 28.19 -8.88 9.73
N ASP A 76 28.42 -9.38 8.52
CA ASP A 76 29.73 -9.36 7.87
C ASP A 76 30.19 -7.92 7.60
N GLY A 77 29.27 -7.06 7.18
CA GLY A 77 29.52 -5.62 7.05
C GLY A 77 29.91 -4.93 8.36
N ILE A 78 29.28 -5.30 9.47
CA ILE A 78 29.65 -4.85 10.82
C ILE A 78 31.05 -5.39 11.18
N ALA A 79 31.38 -6.63 10.81
CA ALA A 79 32.69 -7.22 11.02
C ALA A 79 33.79 -6.48 10.24
N ASP A 80 33.52 -6.09 9.00
CA ASP A 80 34.45 -5.33 8.16
C ASP A 80 34.79 -3.96 8.79
N HIS A 81 33.78 -3.26 9.31
CA HIS A 81 33.97 -2.00 10.04
C HIS A 81 34.69 -2.18 11.39
N LEU A 82 34.56 -3.36 12.00
CA LEU A 82 35.25 -3.69 13.24
C LEU A 82 36.75 -3.98 13.03
N GLU A 83 37.07 -4.65 11.92
CA GLU A 83 38.41 -5.06 11.51
C GLU A 83 39.27 -3.88 11.05
N ASP A 84 38.73 -3.03 10.16
CA ASP A 84 39.44 -1.89 9.59
C ASP A 84 38.79 -0.57 10.01
N ARG A 85 39.55 0.24 10.76
CA ARG A 85 39.11 1.56 11.25
C ARG A 85 38.93 2.58 10.13
N SER A 86 39.61 2.40 9.00
CA SER A 86 39.51 3.28 7.83
C SER A 86 38.30 2.96 6.96
N ASN A 87 37.79 1.72 7.05
CA ASN A 87 36.61 1.25 6.33
C ASN A 87 35.33 1.82 6.96
N THR A 88 35.02 3.06 6.65
CA THR A 88 33.84 3.75 7.16
C THR A 88 32.61 3.26 6.41
N ILE A 89 31.53 2.93 7.14
CA ILE A 89 30.25 2.61 6.51
C ILE A 89 29.68 3.90 5.90
N THR A 90 29.86 4.06 4.59
CA THR A 90 29.33 5.16 3.79
C THR A 90 28.02 4.75 3.12
N ALA A 91 27.31 5.74 2.56
CA ALA A 91 26.05 5.51 1.83
C ALA A 91 26.19 4.50 0.67
N ASP A 92 27.36 4.43 0.04
CA ASP A 92 27.63 3.54 -1.10
C ASP A 92 28.11 2.14 -0.69
N SER A 93 28.24 1.87 0.62
CA SER A 93 28.69 0.56 1.10
C SER A 93 27.63 -0.53 0.83
N ALA A 94 28.09 -1.75 0.52
CA ALA A 94 27.21 -2.90 0.30
C ALA A 94 26.28 -3.17 1.50
N VAL A 95 26.76 -2.87 2.71
CA VAL A 95 26.00 -2.99 3.97
C VAL A 95 24.80 -2.05 3.98
N VAL A 96 25.00 -0.78 3.58
CA VAL A 96 23.91 0.20 3.50
C VAL A 96 22.93 -0.15 2.38
N ALA A 97 23.42 -0.59 1.22
CA ALA A 97 22.53 -1.06 0.15
C ALA A 97 21.63 -2.21 0.61
N LYS A 98 22.18 -3.19 1.33
CA LYS A 98 21.40 -4.30 1.90
C LYS A 98 20.44 -3.86 3.01
N ALA A 99 20.84 -2.89 3.82
CA ALA A 99 19.97 -2.27 4.81
C ALA A 99 18.75 -1.60 4.15
N MET A 100 18.97 -0.89 3.03
CA MET A 100 17.90 -0.28 2.25
C MET A 100 16.97 -1.34 1.63
N GLU A 101 17.52 -2.39 1.01
CA GLU A 101 16.71 -3.51 0.48
C GLU A 101 15.80 -4.11 1.56
N LEU A 102 16.33 -4.34 2.76
CA LEU A 102 15.55 -4.84 3.90
C LEU A 102 14.47 -3.84 4.33
N GLY A 103 14.75 -2.53 4.30
CA GLY A 103 13.77 -1.48 4.60
C GLY A 103 12.60 -1.48 3.62
N ALA A 104 12.88 -1.67 2.33
CA ALA A 104 11.87 -1.80 1.30
C ALA A 104 11.05 -3.10 1.46
N LEU A 105 11.71 -4.23 1.77
CA LEU A 105 11.05 -5.51 2.03
C LEU A 105 10.10 -5.43 3.22
N ARG A 106 10.54 -4.83 4.34
CA ARG A 106 9.69 -4.68 5.54
C ARG A 106 8.45 -3.82 5.28
N HIS A 107 8.58 -2.76 4.49
CA HIS A 107 7.42 -1.98 4.04
C HIS A 107 6.46 -2.84 3.19
N ALA A 108 6.98 -3.68 2.28
CA ALA A 108 6.16 -4.56 1.47
C ALA A 108 5.43 -5.64 2.30
N GLN A 109 6.07 -6.13 3.37
CA GLN A 109 5.49 -7.09 4.32
C GLN A 109 4.49 -6.46 5.30
N GLY A 110 4.28 -5.14 5.28
CA GLY A 110 3.30 -4.46 6.11
C GLY A 110 3.71 -4.26 7.56
N PHE A 111 5.02 -4.30 7.85
CA PHE A 111 5.55 -3.98 9.16
C PHE A 111 5.27 -2.53 9.53
N ASP A 112 5.18 -2.23 10.82
CA ASP A 112 5.18 -0.87 11.33
C ASP A 112 6.61 -0.38 11.66
N ALA A 113 6.79 0.93 11.77
CA ALA A 113 8.10 1.52 12.05
C ALA A 113 8.68 1.09 13.40
N TYR A 114 7.83 0.83 14.40
CA TYR A 114 8.27 0.39 15.72
C TYR A 114 8.81 -1.04 15.68
N GLN A 115 8.17 -1.93 14.92
CA GLN A 115 8.63 -3.30 14.69
C GLN A 115 10.02 -3.29 14.03
N VAL A 116 10.22 -2.50 12.98
CA VAL A 116 11.53 -2.36 12.32
C VAL A 116 12.60 -1.89 13.32
N LEU A 117 12.31 -0.86 14.14
CA LEU A 117 13.25 -0.40 15.17
C LEU A 117 13.54 -1.48 16.21
N LYS A 118 12.53 -2.26 16.61
CA LYS A 118 12.66 -3.31 17.62
C LYS A 118 13.54 -4.46 17.14
N GLU A 119 13.50 -4.79 15.85
CA GLU A 119 14.36 -5.81 15.24
C GLU A 119 15.85 -5.48 15.41
N TYR A 120 16.24 -4.22 15.21
CA TYR A 120 17.62 -3.78 15.39
C TYR A 120 18.03 -3.69 16.87
N GLU A 121 17.12 -3.33 17.77
CA GLU A 121 17.36 -3.42 19.21
C GLU A 121 17.69 -4.86 19.65
N ILE A 122 16.93 -5.84 19.12
CA ILE A 122 17.16 -7.26 19.40
C ILE A 122 18.48 -7.73 18.79
N LEU A 123 18.75 -7.38 17.53
CA LEU A 123 20.00 -7.72 16.85
C LEU A 123 21.19 -7.17 17.64
N GLY A 124 21.16 -5.88 18.00
CA GLY A 124 22.22 -5.26 18.78
C GLY A 124 22.44 -5.97 20.11
N GLY A 125 21.38 -6.28 20.86
CA GLY A 125 21.50 -7.04 22.11
C GLY A 125 22.17 -8.40 21.93
N ILE A 126 21.85 -9.13 20.86
CA ILE A 126 22.48 -10.43 20.53
C ILE A 126 23.97 -10.24 20.20
N LEU A 127 24.29 -9.28 19.34
CA LEU A 127 25.67 -9.01 18.93
C LEU A 127 26.54 -8.57 20.12
N PHE A 128 26.04 -7.67 20.97
CA PHE A 128 26.77 -7.24 22.17
C PHE A 128 26.99 -8.37 23.17
N THR A 129 25.97 -9.21 23.40
CA THR A 129 26.10 -10.36 24.31
C THR A 129 27.13 -11.37 23.79
N TYR A 130 27.10 -11.65 22.48
CA TYR A 130 28.05 -12.56 21.85
C TYR A 130 29.49 -12.03 21.92
N LEU A 131 29.71 -10.77 21.57
CA LEU A 131 31.02 -10.15 21.60
C LEU A 131 31.58 -10.05 23.02
N ALA A 132 30.74 -9.73 24.02
CA ALA A 132 31.16 -9.67 25.41
C ALA A 132 31.71 -11.03 25.89
N GLY A 133 31.01 -12.15 25.60
CA GLY A 133 31.52 -13.48 25.93
C GLY A 133 32.77 -13.87 25.15
N THR A 134 32.89 -13.41 23.90
CA THR A 134 34.05 -13.70 23.05
C THR A 134 35.32 -13.00 23.56
N VAL A 135 35.22 -11.79 24.11
CA VAL A 135 36.37 -11.05 24.65
C VAL A 135 37.09 -11.84 25.75
N ASP A 136 36.34 -12.52 26.63
CA ASP A 136 36.89 -13.30 27.74
C ASP A 136 37.70 -14.52 27.27
N GLU A 137 37.40 -15.04 26.08
CA GLU A 137 38.09 -16.19 25.47
C GLU A 137 39.36 -15.81 24.69
N ILE A 138 39.55 -14.52 24.39
CA ILE A 138 40.66 -14.07 23.56
C ILE A 138 41.88 -13.81 24.47
N PRO A 139 43.00 -14.57 24.33
CA PRO A 139 44.19 -14.41 25.18
C PRO A 139 45.03 -13.15 24.88
N LEU A 140 44.45 -12.13 24.23
CA LEU A 140 45.14 -10.90 23.86
C LEU A 140 45.24 -9.97 25.08
N GLY A 141 46.41 -9.33 25.24
CA GLY A 141 46.60 -8.22 26.17
C GLY A 141 45.92 -6.95 25.65
N CYS A 142 44.59 -6.90 25.72
CA CYS A 142 43.80 -5.78 25.25
C CYS A 142 43.71 -4.67 26.30
N SER A 143 43.91 -3.41 25.89
CA SER A 143 43.66 -2.26 26.75
C SER A 143 42.15 -1.98 26.90
N ARG A 144 41.76 -1.32 27.99
CA ARG A 144 40.37 -0.85 28.17
C ARG A 144 39.94 0.09 27.04
N ALA A 145 40.85 0.91 26.53
CA ALA A 145 40.57 1.85 25.44
C ALA A 145 40.23 1.10 24.13
N GLU A 146 40.92 0.01 23.83
CA GLU A 146 40.63 -0.83 22.66
C GLU A 146 39.28 -1.55 22.79
N LEU A 147 38.93 -2.04 23.98
CA LEU A 147 37.62 -2.63 24.26
C LEU A 147 36.49 -1.64 23.99
N PHE A 148 36.56 -0.44 24.60
CA PHE A 148 35.57 0.62 24.37
C PHE A 148 35.53 1.04 22.90
N GLY A 149 36.68 1.13 22.24
CA GLY A 149 36.75 1.45 20.81
C GLY A 149 36.07 0.41 19.92
N CYS A 150 36.23 -0.89 20.21
CA CYS A 150 35.56 -1.96 19.47
C CYS A 150 34.05 -1.96 19.72
N ALA A 151 33.62 -1.85 20.98
CA ALA A 151 32.21 -1.78 21.35
C ALA A 151 31.52 -0.57 20.69
N HIS A 152 32.18 0.60 20.70
CA HIS A 152 31.67 1.79 20.03
C HIS A 152 31.53 1.61 18.51
N ARG A 153 32.50 0.97 17.84
CA ARG A 153 32.41 0.68 16.40
C ARG A 153 31.24 -0.23 16.06
N VAL A 154 31.01 -1.29 16.85
CA VAL A 154 29.86 -2.19 16.65
C VAL A 154 28.54 -1.44 16.87
N TYR A 155 28.44 -0.66 17.95
CA TYR A 155 27.27 0.18 18.22
C TYR A 155 26.97 1.11 17.03
N HIS A 156 27.99 1.82 16.58
CA HIS A 156 27.89 2.79 15.49
C HIS A 156 27.49 2.12 14.17
N ALA A 157 28.08 0.95 13.85
CA ALA A 157 27.72 0.19 12.65
C ALA A 157 26.25 -0.26 12.67
N ILE A 158 25.77 -0.80 13.81
CA ILE A 158 24.36 -1.18 13.96
C ILE A 158 23.45 0.04 13.80
N ALA A 159 23.81 1.18 14.41
CA ALA A 159 23.04 2.42 14.31
C ALA A 159 22.95 2.93 12.86
N LEU A 160 24.04 2.87 12.09
CA LEU A 160 24.05 3.25 10.68
C LEU A 160 23.18 2.33 9.82
N VAL A 161 23.27 1.01 10.04
CA VAL A 161 22.43 0.02 9.33
C VAL A 161 20.95 0.23 9.68
N GLN A 162 20.63 0.42 10.96
CA GLN A 162 19.27 0.72 11.42
C GLN A 162 18.76 2.02 10.79
N GLN A 163 19.58 3.07 10.75
CA GLN A 163 19.23 4.36 10.15
C GLN A 163 18.95 4.21 8.66
N ALA A 164 19.80 3.52 7.90
CA ALA A 164 19.61 3.27 6.48
C ALA A 164 18.29 2.53 6.21
N THR A 165 18.05 1.45 6.96
CA THR A 165 16.83 0.63 6.85
C THR A 165 15.57 1.44 7.15
N THR A 166 15.57 2.17 8.28
CA THR A 166 14.42 2.97 8.71
C THR A 166 14.16 4.14 7.76
N THR A 167 15.21 4.78 7.24
CA THR A 167 15.09 5.89 6.29
C THR A 167 14.46 5.41 4.98
N GLU A 168 14.92 4.28 4.45
CA GLU A 168 14.35 3.70 3.24
C GLU A 168 12.90 3.24 3.46
N TYR A 169 12.61 2.59 4.59
CA TYR A 169 11.25 2.24 4.98
C TYR A 169 10.33 3.48 5.02
N LEU A 170 10.74 4.56 5.70
CA LEU A 170 9.97 5.81 5.79
C LEU A 170 9.82 6.51 4.44
N ARG A 171 10.84 6.43 3.57
CA ARG A 171 10.76 6.94 2.20
C ARG A 171 9.65 6.22 1.43
N ARG A 172 9.60 4.89 1.49
CA ARG A 172 8.53 4.09 0.83
C ARG A 172 7.15 4.42 1.35
N VAL A 173 6.99 4.57 2.66
CA VAL A 173 5.73 5.02 3.27
C VAL A 173 5.32 6.39 2.75
N THR A 174 6.26 7.34 2.73
CA THR A 174 6.01 8.72 2.28
C THR A 174 5.67 8.78 0.79
N GLU A 175 6.34 8.00 -0.05
CA GLU A 175 6.04 7.89 -1.47
C GLU A 175 4.62 7.37 -1.71
N LYS A 176 4.25 6.28 -1.02
CA LYS A 176 2.91 5.70 -1.12
C LYS A 176 1.82 6.68 -0.67
N LEU A 177 2.08 7.46 0.38
CA LEU A 177 1.19 8.53 0.84
C LEU A 177 1.09 9.66 -0.18
N SER A 178 2.23 10.14 -0.69
CA SER A 178 2.30 11.23 -1.68
C SER A 178 1.58 10.86 -2.98
N GLU A 179 1.72 9.61 -3.44
CA GLU A 179 0.99 9.10 -4.59
C GLU A 179 -0.52 9.11 -4.38
N ARG A 180 -1.00 8.65 -3.21
CA ARG A 180 -2.42 8.70 -2.85
C ARG A 180 -2.93 10.14 -2.82
N ASP A 181 -2.19 11.03 -2.17
CA ASP A 181 -2.52 12.44 -2.09
C ASP A 181 -2.56 13.14 -3.45
N ALA A 182 -1.61 12.83 -4.34
CA ALA A 182 -1.58 13.36 -5.69
C ALA A 182 -2.79 12.89 -6.52
N ARG A 183 -3.19 11.62 -6.38
CA ARG A 183 -4.38 11.06 -7.04
C ARG A 183 -5.67 11.71 -6.53
N LEU A 184 -5.79 11.92 -5.22
CA LEU A 184 -6.91 12.63 -4.58
C LEU A 184 -7.00 14.10 -5.04
N ARG A 185 -5.88 14.83 -5.02
CA ARG A 185 -5.84 16.22 -5.53
C ARG A 185 -6.22 16.30 -6.99
N SER A 186 -5.72 15.38 -7.81
CA SER A 186 -6.11 15.28 -9.22
C SER A 186 -7.61 15.05 -9.37
N PHE A 187 -8.19 14.15 -8.57
CA PHE A 187 -9.63 13.86 -8.55
C PHE A 187 -10.48 15.08 -8.21
N HIS A 188 -10.16 15.77 -7.11
CA HIS A 188 -10.89 16.99 -6.72
C HIS A 188 -10.83 18.07 -7.81
N ARG A 189 -9.66 18.26 -8.45
CA ARG A 189 -9.54 19.23 -9.55
C ARG A 189 -10.46 18.87 -10.71
N THR A 190 -10.45 17.62 -11.17
CA THR A 190 -11.28 17.26 -12.34
C THR A 190 -12.77 17.32 -12.03
N LEU A 191 -13.18 16.89 -10.83
CA LEU A 191 -14.57 17.05 -10.37
C LEU A 191 -15.01 18.52 -10.34
N ALA A 192 -14.17 19.40 -9.80
CA ALA A 192 -14.48 20.83 -9.74
C ALA A 192 -14.62 21.45 -11.14
N HIS A 193 -13.79 21.03 -12.10
CA HIS A 193 -13.94 21.45 -13.50
C HIS A 193 -15.25 20.97 -14.12
N GLU A 194 -15.62 19.71 -13.92
CA GLU A 194 -16.85 19.16 -14.48
C GLU A 194 -18.08 19.83 -13.87
N LEU A 195 -18.14 19.97 -12.55
CA LEU A 195 -19.23 20.67 -11.88
C LEU A 195 -19.34 22.11 -12.40
N ARG A 196 -18.23 22.84 -12.57
CA ARG A 196 -18.24 24.19 -13.14
C ARG A 196 -18.82 24.22 -14.56
N ASN A 197 -18.46 23.26 -15.42
CA ASN A 197 -18.99 23.17 -16.78
C ASN A 197 -20.50 22.90 -16.77
N ARG A 198 -20.97 21.97 -15.93
CA ARG A 198 -22.40 21.62 -15.79
C ARG A 198 -23.23 22.77 -15.23
N ILE A 199 -22.69 23.46 -14.22
CA ILE A 199 -23.30 24.67 -13.67
C ILE A 199 -23.38 25.75 -14.74
N GLY A 200 -22.30 25.99 -15.50
CA GLY A 200 -22.29 26.97 -16.59
C GLY A 200 -23.32 26.68 -17.68
N ALA A 201 -23.43 25.43 -18.12
CA ALA A 201 -24.42 25.03 -19.12
C ALA A 201 -25.87 25.16 -18.61
N ALA A 202 -26.13 24.77 -17.35
CA ALA A 202 -27.44 24.94 -16.74
C ALA A 202 -27.80 26.41 -16.53
N ALA A 203 -26.85 27.24 -16.08
CA ALA A 203 -27.03 28.67 -15.87
C ALA A 203 -27.30 29.40 -17.18
N GLY A 204 -26.53 29.16 -18.24
CA GLY A 204 -26.76 29.78 -19.55
C GLY A 204 -28.10 29.36 -20.18
N ALA A 205 -28.50 28.10 -19.99
CA ALA A 205 -29.82 27.63 -20.41
C ALA A 205 -30.96 28.33 -19.64
N ALA A 206 -30.81 28.51 -18.33
CA ALA A 206 -31.76 29.26 -17.52
C ALA A 206 -31.82 30.74 -17.91
N GLU A 207 -30.68 31.37 -18.19
CA GLU A 207 -30.60 32.76 -18.62
C GLU A 207 -31.32 32.97 -19.98
N LEU A 208 -31.17 32.06 -20.93
CA LEU A 208 -31.89 32.10 -22.21
C LEU A 208 -33.41 31.93 -22.03
N LEU A 209 -33.84 31.12 -21.07
CA LEU A 209 -35.27 30.96 -20.72
C LEU A 209 -35.87 32.24 -20.13
N GLU A 210 -35.07 33.07 -19.45
CA GLU A 210 -35.51 34.33 -18.84
C GLU A 210 -35.40 35.53 -19.80
N SER A 211 -34.39 35.57 -20.67
CA SER A 211 -34.01 36.75 -21.45
C SER A 211 -34.55 36.79 -22.88
N VAL A 212 -35.05 35.67 -23.41
CA VAL A 212 -35.49 35.55 -24.81
C VAL A 212 -36.90 34.97 -24.89
N GLU A 213 -37.76 35.56 -25.73
CA GLU A 213 -39.02 34.92 -26.13
C GLU A 213 -38.71 33.72 -27.04
N LEU A 214 -38.60 32.55 -26.42
CA LEU A 214 -38.38 31.28 -27.09
C LEU A 214 -39.71 30.64 -27.50
N GLY A 215 -39.73 29.99 -28.67
CA GLY A 215 -40.84 29.12 -29.05
C GLY A 215 -40.96 27.90 -28.12
N ASP A 216 -42.10 27.21 -28.14
CA ASP A 216 -42.37 26.08 -27.22
C ASP A 216 -41.31 24.96 -27.32
N GLU A 217 -40.84 24.63 -28.53
CA GLU A 217 -39.81 23.61 -28.74
C GLU A 217 -38.42 24.03 -28.22
N GLU A 218 -38.05 25.30 -28.38
CA GLU A 218 -36.79 25.84 -27.88
C GLU A 218 -36.80 25.93 -26.35
N ARG A 219 -37.92 26.37 -25.77
CA ARG A 219 -38.17 26.39 -24.32
C ARG A 219 -38.06 24.99 -23.71
N LYS A 220 -38.67 23.99 -24.36
CA LYS A 220 -38.60 22.58 -23.94
C LYS A 220 -37.18 22.04 -24.04
N THR A 221 -36.46 22.38 -25.10
CA THR A 221 -35.05 22.01 -25.29
C THR A 221 -34.19 22.57 -24.17
N MET A 222 -34.31 23.87 -23.89
CA MET A 222 -33.51 24.57 -22.89
C MET A 222 -33.83 24.11 -21.46
N SER A 223 -35.12 23.88 -21.15
CA SER A 223 -35.54 23.25 -19.89
C SER A 223 -34.96 21.84 -19.73
N GLY A 224 -34.89 21.08 -20.82
CA GLY A 224 -34.22 19.77 -20.86
C GLY A 224 -32.72 19.86 -20.59
N VAL A 225 -32.02 20.90 -21.08
CA VAL A 225 -30.60 21.14 -20.78
C VAL A 225 -30.40 21.38 -19.29
N VAL A 226 -31.23 22.21 -18.65
CA VAL A 226 -31.17 22.44 -17.20
C VAL A 226 -31.39 21.13 -16.44
N ALA A 227 -32.48 20.41 -16.74
CA ALA A 227 -32.85 19.18 -16.04
C ALA A 227 -31.76 18.10 -16.12
N ARG A 228 -31.19 17.86 -17.31
CA ARG A 228 -30.11 16.87 -17.51
C ARG A 228 -28.83 17.23 -16.74
N ASN A 229 -28.41 18.50 -16.78
CA ASN A 229 -27.21 18.94 -16.07
C ASN A 229 -27.41 18.87 -14.55
N VAL A 230 -28.57 19.27 -14.02
CA VAL A 230 -28.91 19.13 -12.59
C VAL A 230 -28.95 17.67 -12.15
N GLY A 231 -29.58 16.79 -12.93
CA GLY A 231 -29.60 15.35 -12.65
C GLY A 231 -28.20 14.72 -12.64
N SER A 232 -27.35 15.14 -13.57
CA SER A 232 -25.94 14.69 -13.65
C SER A 232 -25.11 15.17 -12.46
N MET A 233 -25.30 16.42 -12.01
CA MET A 233 -24.64 16.96 -10.81
C MET A 233 -25.07 16.23 -9.54
N ARG A 234 -26.37 15.94 -9.40
CA ARG A 234 -26.90 15.16 -8.27
C ARG A 234 -26.25 13.77 -8.20
N THR A 235 -26.20 13.07 -9.33
CA THR A 235 -25.56 11.75 -9.43
C THR A 235 -24.07 11.82 -9.04
N THR A 236 -23.36 12.87 -9.47
CA THR A 236 -21.95 13.06 -9.13
C THR A 236 -21.74 13.33 -7.63
N LEU A 237 -22.64 14.11 -7.01
CA LEU A 237 -22.62 14.36 -5.57
C LEU A 237 -22.95 13.11 -4.75
N GLU A 238 -23.91 12.30 -5.20
CA GLU A 238 -24.26 11.01 -4.57
C GLU A 238 -23.05 10.07 -4.57
N HIS A 239 -22.36 9.92 -5.71
CA HIS A 239 -21.14 9.13 -5.79
C HIS A 239 -20.00 9.66 -4.91
N LEU A 240 -19.87 10.98 -4.76
CA LEU A 240 -18.89 11.59 -3.87
C LEU A 240 -19.18 11.31 -2.40
N LEU A 241 -20.45 11.38 -2.00
CA LEU A 241 -20.89 11.05 -0.66
C LEU A 241 -20.66 9.56 -0.36
N GLU A 242 -20.94 8.67 -1.31
CA GLU A 242 -20.63 7.24 -1.20
C GLU A 242 -19.13 6.98 -1.03
N LEU A 243 -18.28 7.62 -1.83
CA LEU A 243 -16.83 7.52 -1.69
C LEU A 243 -16.35 8.03 -0.32
N SER A 244 -16.86 9.18 0.15
CA SER A 244 -16.49 9.71 1.47
C SER A 244 -16.87 8.78 2.63
N ARG A 245 -17.96 8.02 2.50
CA ARG A 245 -18.40 7.04 3.51
C ARG A 245 -17.47 5.83 3.56
N VAL A 246 -16.86 5.47 2.43
CA VAL A 246 -15.83 4.43 2.37
C VAL A 246 -14.58 4.87 3.14
N ASP A 247 -14.13 6.11 2.94
CA ASP A 247 -12.91 6.67 3.57
C ASP A 247 -13.06 7.00 5.07
N THR A 248 -14.26 7.40 5.53
CA THR A 248 -14.52 7.85 6.92
C THR A 248 -15.04 6.77 7.86
N SER A 249 -15.29 5.55 7.37
CA SER A 249 -15.69 4.46 8.24
C SER A 249 -14.52 4.02 9.12
N ASP A 250 -14.52 4.54 10.35
CA ASP A 250 -13.80 3.97 11.49
C ASP A 250 -13.94 2.44 11.40
N VAL A 251 -12.84 1.68 11.45
CA VAL A 251 -12.79 0.24 11.11
C VAL A 251 -13.81 -0.60 11.90
N ARG A 252 -14.35 -0.04 12.99
CA ARG A 252 -15.37 -0.60 13.88
C ARG A 252 -16.83 -0.38 13.44
N GLN A 253 -17.12 0.47 12.46
CA GLN A 253 -18.49 0.77 11.97
C GLN A 253 -18.79 0.24 10.56
N GLN A 254 -17.83 -0.45 9.93
CA GLN A 254 -18.10 -1.17 8.68
C GLN A 254 -19.14 -2.26 8.97
N ARG A 255 -20.40 -2.04 8.54
CA ARG A 255 -21.42 -3.09 8.53
C ARG A 255 -20.96 -4.14 7.51
N HIS A 256 -20.29 -5.16 8.01
CA HIS A 256 -19.93 -6.33 7.24
C HIS A 256 -21.22 -7.09 6.92
N VAL A 257 -21.45 -7.32 5.64
CA VAL A 257 -22.63 -8.01 5.14
C VAL A 257 -22.17 -9.09 4.19
N ARG A 258 -22.89 -10.22 4.18
CA ARG A 258 -22.65 -11.31 3.25
C ARG A 258 -22.77 -10.83 1.80
N LEU A 259 -21.75 -11.10 0.99
CA LEU A 259 -21.70 -10.71 -0.42
C LEU A 259 -23.00 -11.01 -1.20
N PRO A 260 -23.64 -12.20 -1.08
CA PRO A 260 -24.90 -12.47 -1.76
C PRO A 260 -26.02 -11.46 -1.44
N ARG A 261 -26.07 -10.94 -0.20
CA ARG A 261 -27.07 -9.94 0.20
C ARG A 261 -26.80 -8.58 -0.41
N VAL A 262 -25.54 -8.18 -0.47
CA VAL A 262 -25.12 -6.90 -1.08
C VAL A 262 -25.39 -6.92 -2.59
N ALA A 263 -25.05 -8.02 -3.26
CA ALA A 263 -25.34 -8.19 -4.69
C ALA A 263 -26.84 -8.19 -4.99
N ALA A 264 -27.64 -8.83 -4.13
CA ALA A 264 -29.10 -8.77 -4.25
C ALA A 264 -29.66 -7.35 -4.07
N GLU A 265 -29.10 -6.54 -3.17
CA GLU A 265 -29.51 -5.15 -3.00
C GLU A 265 -29.14 -4.28 -4.21
N ALA A 266 -27.90 -4.38 -4.71
CA ALA A 266 -27.47 -3.66 -5.92
C ALA A 266 -28.34 -4.01 -7.14
N ALA A 267 -28.67 -5.29 -7.32
CA ALA A 267 -29.58 -5.74 -8.39
C ALA A 267 -31.03 -5.24 -8.18
N ARG A 268 -31.51 -5.14 -6.93
CA ARG A 268 -32.82 -4.58 -6.60
C ARG A 268 -32.90 -3.10 -6.98
N GLN A 269 -31.89 -2.31 -6.64
CA GLN A 269 -31.84 -0.86 -6.92
C GLN A 269 -31.91 -0.55 -8.42
N LEU A 270 -31.29 -1.41 -9.25
CA LEU A 270 -31.23 -1.22 -10.69
C LEU A 270 -32.37 -1.91 -11.46
N ARG A 271 -33.34 -2.50 -10.77
CA ARG A 271 -34.43 -3.25 -11.40
C ARG A 271 -35.26 -2.41 -12.34
N ASP A 272 -35.63 -1.19 -11.94
CA ASP A 272 -36.46 -0.31 -12.77
C ASP A 272 -35.70 0.17 -14.01
N LEU A 273 -34.41 0.50 -13.85
CA LEU A 273 -33.53 0.85 -14.96
C LEU A 273 -33.38 -0.31 -15.95
N ALA A 274 -33.12 -1.52 -15.44
CA ALA A 274 -32.99 -2.73 -16.24
C ALA A 274 -34.28 -3.06 -16.99
N ARG A 275 -35.44 -2.94 -16.33
CA ARG A 275 -36.76 -3.14 -16.94
C ARG A 275 -37.04 -2.12 -18.05
N ALA A 276 -36.68 -0.85 -17.84
CA ALA A 276 -36.83 0.20 -18.86
C ALA A 276 -35.99 -0.08 -20.12
N HIS A 277 -34.84 -0.76 -19.98
CA HIS A 277 -33.96 -1.11 -21.10
C HIS A 277 -34.18 -2.53 -21.63
N GLY A 278 -35.09 -3.31 -21.06
CA GLY A 278 -35.33 -4.71 -21.43
C GLY A 278 -34.15 -5.62 -21.15
N VAL A 279 -33.41 -5.36 -20.06
CA VAL A 279 -32.22 -6.12 -19.66
C VAL A 279 -32.53 -6.99 -18.44
N GLU A 280 -32.16 -8.26 -18.49
CA GLU A 280 -32.28 -9.19 -17.36
C GLU A 280 -31.02 -9.13 -16.48
N VAL A 281 -31.19 -8.82 -15.19
CA VAL A 281 -30.08 -8.86 -14.22
C VAL A 281 -30.13 -10.19 -13.47
N ARG A 282 -29.07 -10.99 -13.62
CA ARG A 282 -28.92 -12.33 -13.06
C ARG A 282 -27.88 -12.34 -11.96
N LEU A 283 -28.14 -13.11 -10.91
CA LEU A 283 -27.17 -13.40 -9.87
C LEU A 283 -26.82 -14.89 -9.97
N ALA A 284 -25.59 -15.17 -10.37
CA ALA A 284 -24.99 -16.50 -10.33
C ALA A 284 -24.48 -16.80 -8.90
N PRO A 285 -23.96 -18.01 -8.62
CA PRO A 285 -23.41 -18.33 -7.30
C PRO A 285 -22.36 -17.30 -6.84
N LEU A 286 -22.52 -16.84 -5.59
CA LEU A 286 -21.63 -15.90 -4.93
C LEU A 286 -21.14 -16.53 -3.61
N PRO A 287 -19.85 -16.43 -3.26
CA PRO A 287 -19.33 -16.99 -2.03
C PRO A 287 -19.93 -16.26 -0.82
N ASP A 288 -20.23 -17.02 0.24
CA ASP A 288 -20.83 -16.49 1.47
C ASP A 288 -19.75 -15.88 2.38
N VAL A 289 -19.17 -14.78 1.95
CA VAL A 289 -18.12 -14.04 2.67
C VAL A 289 -18.58 -12.65 3.10
N ASP A 290 -18.03 -12.18 4.21
CA ASP A 290 -18.28 -10.84 4.74
C ASP A 290 -17.48 -9.80 3.96
N VAL A 291 -18.18 -8.79 3.44
CA VAL A 291 -17.59 -7.70 2.65
C VAL A 291 -17.99 -6.34 3.20
N ASN A 292 -17.24 -5.30 2.84
CA ASN A 292 -17.66 -3.92 3.05
C ASN A 292 -18.87 -3.63 2.15
N ALA A 293 -20.06 -3.58 2.76
CA ALA A 293 -21.32 -3.45 2.04
C ALA A 293 -21.35 -2.21 1.14
N ALA A 294 -20.98 -1.04 1.66
CA ALA A 294 -21.03 0.21 0.90
C ALA A 294 -20.07 0.19 -0.31
N ALA A 295 -18.86 -0.32 -0.13
CA ALA A 295 -17.89 -0.39 -1.22
C ALA A 295 -18.30 -1.39 -2.30
N VAL A 296 -18.74 -2.59 -1.92
CA VAL A 296 -19.17 -3.62 -2.87
C VAL A 296 -20.45 -3.20 -3.59
N GLU A 297 -21.41 -2.61 -2.87
CA GLU A 297 -22.63 -2.06 -3.46
C GLU A 297 -22.31 -0.99 -4.50
N LEU A 298 -21.45 -0.01 -4.17
CA LEU A 298 -20.98 1.00 -5.12
C LEU A 298 -20.32 0.40 -6.37
N CYS A 299 -19.49 -0.64 -6.20
CA CYS A 299 -18.84 -1.31 -7.33
C CYS A 299 -19.85 -2.03 -8.23
N LEU A 300 -20.76 -2.79 -7.62
CA LEU A 300 -21.79 -3.54 -8.32
C LEU A 300 -22.81 -2.62 -9.02
N THR A 301 -23.27 -1.56 -8.36
CA THR A 301 -24.23 -0.63 -8.99
C THR A 301 -23.61 0.05 -10.20
N ASN A 302 -22.34 0.45 -10.14
CA ASN A 302 -21.64 1.03 -11.28
C ASN A 302 -21.46 0.03 -12.44
N PHE A 303 -21.02 -1.20 -12.15
CA PHE A 303 -20.82 -2.21 -13.19
C PHE A 303 -22.14 -2.68 -13.81
N ILE A 304 -23.16 -2.96 -13.00
CA ILE A 304 -24.48 -3.40 -13.50
C ILE A 304 -25.14 -2.26 -14.29
N ALA A 305 -25.08 -1.02 -13.81
CA ALA A 305 -25.63 0.12 -14.54
C ALA A 305 -24.94 0.30 -15.90
N ASN A 306 -23.62 0.08 -15.99
CA ASN A 306 -22.91 0.08 -17.27
C ASN A 306 -23.43 -1.03 -18.19
N GLY A 307 -23.55 -2.27 -17.71
CA GLY A 307 -24.09 -3.38 -18.51
C GLY A 307 -25.51 -3.12 -19.03
N VAL A 308 -26.36 -2.45 -18.24
CA VAL A 308 -27.71 -2.05 -18.67
C VAL A 308 -27.67 -0.92 -19.72
N LYS A 309 -26.90 0.14 -19.46
CA LYS A 309 -26.81 1.32 -20.33
C LYS A 309 -26.16 1.04 -21.69
N TYR A 310 -25.18 0.14 -21.73
CA TYR A 310 -24.46 -0.25 -22.94
C TYR A 310 -24.95 -1.59 -23.52
N SER A 311 -26.16 -2.02 -23.13
CA SER A 311 -26.83 -3.16 -23.74
C SER A 311 -27.11 -2.91 -25.23
N ASP A 312 -26.99 -3.94 -26.05
CA ASP A 312 -27.17 -3.84 -27.49
C ASP A 312 -28.66 -3.94 -27.86
N PRO A 313 -29.28 -2.88 -28.42
CA PRO A 313 -30.69 -2.90 -28.78
C PRO A 313 -31.06 -3.95 -29.84
N ALA A 314 -30.11 -4.37 -30.66
CA ALA A 314 -30.35 -5.35 -31.72
C ALA A 314 -30.47 -6.80 -31.18
N LYS A 315 -30.03 -7.06 -29.94
CA LYS A 315 -30.06 -8.41 -29.37
C LYS A 315 -31.45 -8.76 -28.81
N PRO A 316 -31.97 -9.98 -29.10
CA PRO A 316 -33.29 -10.42 -28.65
C PRO A 316 -33.34 -10.75 -27.15
N SER A 317 -32.21 -11.14 -26.56
CA SER A 317 -32.04 -11.33 -25.11
C SER A 317 -30.86 -10.50 -24.66
N ARG A 318 -31.09 -9.60 -23.70
CA ARG A 318 -30.09 -8.72 -23.10
C ARG A 318 -29.97 -9.07 -21.63
N TRP A 319 -28.76 -9.26 -21.15
CA TRP A 319 -28.53 -9.67 -19.78
C TRP A 319 -27.24 -9.10 -19.20
N VAL A 320 -27.24 -8.97 -17.89
CA VAL A 320 -26.08 -8.70 -17.04
C VAL A 320 -26.07 -9.76 -15.94
N GLU A 321 -24.95 -10.42 -15.75
CA GLU A 321 -24.78 -11.50 -14.77
C GLU A 321 -23.70 -11.11 -13.77
N VAL A 322 -24.02 -11.26 -12.47
CA VAL A 322 -23.08 -11.07 -11.36
C VAL A 322 -22.71 -12.43 -10.81
N SER A 323 -21.42 -12.74 -10.73
CA SER A 323 -20.88 -13.94 -10.12
C SER A 323 -19.73 -13.61 -9.17
N GLY A 324 -19.31 -14.58 -8.36
CA GLY A 324 -18.11 -14.40 -7.57
C GLY A 324 -17.47 -15.72 -7.17
N GLU A 325 -16.21 -15.63 -6.78
CA GLU A 325 -15.39 -16.76 -6.38
C GLU A 325 -14.37 -16.36 -5.32
N LEU A 326 -13.88 -17.34 -4.57
CA LEU A 326 -12.72 -17.15 -3.71
C LEU A 326 -11.48 -17.56 -4.51
N ALA A 327 -10.52 -16.65 -4.57
CA ALA A 327 -9.25 -16.86 -5.24
C ALA A 327 -8.10 -16.61 -4.26
N VAL A 328 -6.89 -16.88 -4.74
CA VAL A 328 -5.66 -16.56 -4.05
C VAL A 328 -4.89 -15.60 -4.96
N ASP A 329 -4.50 -14.45 -4.44
CA ASP A 329 -3.73 -13.47 -5.19
C ASP A 329 -2.29 -13.96 -5.45
N ALA A 330 -1.52 -13.20 -6.24
CA ALA A 330 -0.14 -13.54 -6.58
C ALA A 330 0.79 -13.63 -5.36
N ASP A 331 0.41 -13.02 -4.24
CA ASP A 331 1.17 -13.00 -2.98
C ASP A 331 0.69 -14.11 -2.01
N GLY A 332 -0.18 -15.03 -2.47
CA GLY A 332 -0.68 -16.12 -1.65
C GLY A 332 -1.81 -15.73 -0.68
N ARG A 333 -2.35 -14.51 -0.77
CA ARG A 333 -3.44 -14.04 0.11
C ARG A 333 -4.80 -14.42 -0.47
N GLN A 334 -5.72 -14.82 0.40
CA GLN A 334 -7.08 -15.08 -0.05
C GLN A 334 -7.80 -13.77 -0.42
N GLU A 335 -8.56 -13.83 -1.50
CA GLU A 335 -9.35 -12.71 -2.01
C GLU A 335 -10.71 -13.18 -2.49
N VAL A 336 -11.69 -12.28 -2.40
CA VAL A 336 -12.98 -12.46 -3.06
C VAL A 336 -12.96 -11.71 -4.38
N VAL A 337 -13.19 -12.45 -5.46
CA VAL A 337 -13.32 -11.88 -6.81
C VAL A 337 -14.80 -11.84 -7.17
N VAL A 338 -15.25 -10.68 -7.63
CA VAL A 338 -16.61 -10.45 -8.09
C VAL A 338 -16.55 -10.04 -9.55
N HIS A 339 -17.32 -10.75 -10.38
CA HIS A 339 -17.41 -10.53 -11.82
C HIS A 339 -18.79 -10.02 -12.18
N VAL A 340 -18.84 -9.07 -13.12
CA VAL A 340 -20.07 -8.55 -13.71
C VAL A 340 -19.91 -8.62 -15.23
N ARG A 341 -20.60 -9.59 -15.83
CA ARG A 341 -20.55 -9.86 -17.26
C ARG A 341 -21.83 -9.39 -17.95
N ASP A 342 -21.69 -8.72 -19.07
CA ASP A 342 -22.80 -8.32 -19.93
C ASP A 342 -22.69 -8.95 -21.31
N ASN A 343 -23.79 -8.96 -22.05
CA ASN A 343 -23.81 -9.29 -23.48
C ASN A 343 -24.09 -8.06 -24.36
N GLY A 344 -23.62 -6.88 -23.95
CA GLY A 344 -23.87 -5.60 -24.60
C GLY A 344 -23.08 -5.37 -25.89
N LEU A 345 -22.84 -4.11 -26.23
CA LEU A 345 -22.12 -3.68 -27.44
C LEU A 345 -20.63 -4.09 -27.43
N GLY A 346 -20.09 -4.43 -26.26
CA GLY A 346 -18.66 -4.63 -26.07
C GLY A 346 -17.87 -3.33 -26.13
N VAL A 347 -16.54 -3.45 -26.02
CA VAL A 347 -15.62 -2.31 -26.08
C VAL A 347 -14.66 -2.43 -27.27
N PRO A 348 -14.59 -1.42 -28.16
CA PRO A 348 -13.66 -1.39 -29.29
C PRO A 348 -12.19 -1.55 -28.82
N PRO A 349 -11.34 -2.33 -29.52
CA PRO A 349 -9.96 -2.62 -29.10
C PRO A 349 -9.10 -1.39 -28.79
N ASP A 350 -9.24 -0.34 -29.59
CA ASP A 350 -8.58 0.97 -29.47
C ASP A 350 -8.98 1.73 -28.20
N GLN A 351 -10.12 1.40 -27.60
CA GLN A 351 -10.70 2.09 -26.45
C GLN A 351 -10.51 1.34 -25.13
N ARG A 352 -10.07 0.08 -25.17
CA ARG A 352 -9.93 -0.80 -23.99
C ARG A 352 -8.94 -0.26 -22.95
N ALA A 353 -7.82 0.30 -23.39
CA ALA A 353 -6.78 0.81 -22.50
C ALA A 353 -7.25 2.01 -21.66
N GLY A 354 -8.27 2.75 -22.13
CA GLY A 354 -8.78 3.96 -21.50
C GLY A 354 -10.00 3.75 -20.59
N LEU A 355 -10.56 2.53 -20.48
CA LEU A 355 -11.87 2.30 -19.83
C LEU A 355 -11.96 2.77 -18.38
N PHE A 356 -10.90 2.59 -17.61
CA PHE A 356 -10.83 3.07 -16.22
C PHE A 356 -10.35 4.52 -16.10
N GLY A 357 -10.08 5.16 -17.25
CA GLY A 357 -9.79 6.56 -17.36
C GLY A 357 -11.01 7.40 -16.96
N ARG A 358 -10.73 8.55 -16.36
CA ARG A 358 -11.77 9.47 -15.91
C ARG A 358 -12.42 10.11 -17.13
N PHE A 359 -13.75 10.24 -17.12
CA PHE A 359 -14.55 10.82 -18.21
C PHE A 359 -14.44 10.06 -19.53
N PHE A 360 -13.85 8.87 -19.52
CA PHE A 360 -13.70 8.06 -20.71
C PHE A 360 -15.03 7.43 -21.10
N ARG A 361 -15.37 7.49 -22.38
CA ARG A 361 -16.59 6.91 -22.94
C ARG A 361 -16.27 6.16 -24.22
N ALA A 362 -16.50 4.85 -24.20
CA ALA A 362 -16.13 3.95 -25.31
C ALA A 362 -16.91 4.18 -26.63
N HIS A 363 -18.03 4.92 -26.59
CA HIS A 363 -19.03 4.95 -27.67
C HIS A 363 -19.48 6.37 -28.03
N GLU A 364 -18.60 7.37 -27.88
CA GLU A 364 -18.92 8.80 -28.05
C GLU A 364 -19.50 9.15 -29.43
N HIS A 365 -19.16 8.39 -30.48
CA HIS A 365 -19.61 8.63 -31.86
C HIS A 365 -20.79 7.75 -32.33
N SER A 366 -21.11 6.65 -31.64
CA SER A 366 -22.11 5.66 -32.10
C SER A 366 -23.35 5.59 -31.21
N ALA A 367 -23.25 6.07 -29.97
CA ALA A 367 -24.33 6.02 -28.99
C ALA A 367 -24.82 7.44 -28.67
N GLN A 368 -25.58 8.05 -29.60
CA GLN A 368 -26.12 9.41 -29.48
C GLN A 368 -27.06 9.64 -28.26
N TYR A 369 -27.31 8.63 -27.41
CA TYR A 369 -28.30 8.69 -26.33
C TYR A 369 -27.91 8.01 -25.00
N VAL A 370 -26.67 7.51 -24.83
CA VAL A 370 -26.31 6.89 -23.53
C VAL A 370 -25.93 7.97 -22.52
N GLU A 371 -26.72 8.13 -21.46
CA GLU A 371 -26.54 9.15 -20.41
C GLU A 371 -25.55 8.65 -19.33
N GLY A 372 -24.44 9.37 -19.11
CA GLY A 372 -23.43 9.03 -18.09
C GLY A 372 -22.26 10.00 -17.99
N THR A 373 -21.71 10.15 -16.78
CA THR A 373 -20.63 11.10 -16.46
C THR A 373 -19.23 10.58 -16.81
N GLY A 374 -19.08 9.30 -17.18
CA GLY A 374 -17.78 8.66 -17.39
C GLY A 374 -16.94 8.50 -16.12
N LEU A 375 -17.52 8.73 -14.94
CA LEU A 375 -16.83 8.62 -13.66
C LEU A 375 -16.97 7.22 -13.01
N GLY A 376 -18.00 6.46 -13.37
CA GLY A 376 -18.36 5.23 -12.66
C GLY A 376 -17.20 4.23 -12.52
N LEU A 377 -16.56 3.85 -13.63
CA LEU A 377 -15.43 2.92 -13.60
C LEU A 377 -14.21 3.46 -12.83
N SER A 378 -13.97 4.77 -12.89
CA SER A 378 -12.90 5.41 -12.12
C SER A 378 -13.19 5.42 -10.61
N ILE A 379 -14.45 5.59 -10.21
CA ILE A 379 -14.89 5.50 -8.80
C ILE A 379 -14.71 4.07 -8.28
N VAL A 380 -15.08 3.06 -9.08
CA VAL A 380 -14.84 1.65 -8.72
C VAL A 380 -13.35 1.40 -8.50
N LEU A 381 -12.50 1.87 -9.42
CA LEU A 381 -11.06 1.69 -9.30
C LEU A 381 -10.49 2.33 -8.03
N GLU A 382 -10.86 3.56 -7.72
CA GLU A 382 -10.39 4.24 -6.50
C GLU A 382 -10.92 3.54 -5.23
N THR A 383 -12.19 3.13 -5.22
CA THR A 383 -12.84 2.42 -4.11
C THR A 383 -12.14 1.09 -3.82
N VAL A 384 -11.93 0.27 -4.84
CA VAL A 384 -11.30 -1.05 -4.72
C VAL A 384 -9.83 -0.89 -4.30
N ARG A 385 -9.10 0.09 -4.84
CA ARG A 385 -7.73 0.40 -4.44
C ARG A 385 -7.63 0.91 -3.01
N ALA A 386 -8.59 1.70 -2.54
CA ALA A 386 -8.64 2.17 -1.16
C ALA A 386 -8.72 1.01 -0.16
N LEU A 387 -9.37 -0.09 -0.56
CA LEU A 387 -9.49 -1.34 0.20
C LEU A 387 -8.34 -2.33 -0.07
N GLY A 388 -7.28 -1.93 -0.77
CA GLY A 388 -6.14 -2.79 -1.09
C GLY A 388 -6.43 -3.87 -2.15
N GLY A 389 -7.52 -3.72 -2.90
CA GLY A 389 -7.91 -4.60 -3.99
C GLY A 389 -7.46 -4.13 -5.37
N ARG A 390 -7.93 -4.85 -6.40
CA ARG A 390 -7.72 -4.49 -7.82
C ARG A 390 -9.01 -4.62 -8.64
N ALA A 391 -9.17 -3.80 -9.67
CA ALA A 391 -10.28 -3.87 -10.61
C ALA A 391 -9.74 -3.96 -12.05
N TRP A 392 -10.38 -4.74 -12.90
CA TRP A 392 -9.98 -4.94 -14.30
C TRP A 392 -11.20 -5.21 -15.19
N ALA A 393 -10.96 -5.23 -16.49
CA ALA A 393 -11.96 -5.59 -17.48
C ALA A 393 -11.38 -6.63 -18.45
N THR A 394 -12.20 -7.62 -18.80
CA THR A 394 -11.93 -8.63 -19.82
C THR A 394 -12.93 -8.45 -20.97
N PHE A 395 -12.50 -8.83 -22.18
CA PHE A 395 -13.27 -8.60 -23.41
C PHE A 395 -13.52 -9.94 -24.09
N PRO A 396 -14.51 -10.73 -23.62
CA PRO A 396 -14.90 -11.95 -24.29
C PRO A 396 -15.45 -11.66 -25.70
N GLU A 397 -15.65 -12.71 -26.51
CA GLU A 397 -16.21 -12.56 -27.87
C GLU A 397 -17.58 -11.85 -27.89
N VAL A 398 -18.33 -11.95 -26.78
CA VAL A 398 -19.64 -11.32 -26.61
C VAL A 398 -19.64 -10.47 -25.35
N GLY A 399 -19.81 -9.16 -25.53
CA GLY A 399 -20.01 -8.18 -24.45
C GLY A 399 -18.74 -7.78 -23.71
N THR A 400 -18.87 -7.44 -22.44
CA THR A 400 -17.76 -7.03 -21.56
C THR A 400 -17.89 -7.73 -20.22
N GLU A 401 -16.77 -8.01 -19.57
CA GLU A 401 -16.76 -8.46 -18.18
C GLU A 401 -15.89 -7.52 -17.34
N PHE A 402 -16.49 -6.93 -16.32
CA PHE A 402 -15.81 -6.12 -15.34
C PHE A 402 -15.66 -6.90 -14.05
N ALA A 403 -14.47 -6.88 -13.46
CA ALA A 403 -14.20 -7.62 -12.25
C ALA A 403 -13.45 -6.77 -11.23
N PHE A 404 -13.67 -7.06 -9.96
CA PHE A 404 -12.87 -6.52 -8.87
C PHE A 404 -12.56 -7.61 -7.85
N ALA A 405 -11.38 -7.52 -7.25
CA ALA A 405 -10.93 -8.39 -6.17
C ALA A 405 -10.70 -7.56 -4.91
N LEU A 406 -11.17 -8.06 -3.77
CA LEU A 406 -10.93 -7.50 -2.45
C LEU A 406 -10.25 -8.57 -1.56
N PRO A 407 -9.27 -8.21 -0.73
CA PRO A 407 -8.68 -9.15 0.23
C PRO A 407 -9.76 -9.77 1.12
N GLU A 408 -9.76 -11.10 1.26
CA GLU A 408 -10.68 -11.81 2.16
C GLU A 408 -10.26 -11.51 3.60
N ARG A 409 -11.06 -10.71 4.31
CA ARG A 409 -10.95 -10.62 5.77
C ARG A 409 -11.51 -11.91 6.37
N ARG A 410 -10.71 -12.98 6.44
CA ARG A 410 -11.08 -14.13 7.28
C ARG A 410 -11.24 -13.67 8.73
N GLY A 411 -12.38 -14.04 9.32
CA GLY A 411 -12.85 -13.58 10.62
C GLY A 411 -11.82 -13.70 11.74
N GLN A 412 -11.34 -12.55 12.22
CA GLN A 412 -10.68 -12.43 13.52
C GLN A 412 -11.65 -12.65 14.70
N GLU A 413 -12.95 -12.86 14.46
CA GLU A 413 -13.97 -12.90 15.52
C GLU A 413 -14.60 -14.29 15.76
N GLY A 414 -14.32 -15.30 14.92
CA GLY A 414 -14.96 -16.62 15.04
C GLY A 414 -14.38 -17.59 16.08
N ARG A 415 -13.25 -17.27 16.73
CA ARG A 415 -12.58 -18.17 17.70
C ARG A 415 -12.62 -17.69 19.16
N ARG A 416 -13.33 -16.60 19.48
CA ARG A 416 -13.47 -16.10 20.86
C ARG A 416 -14.76 -16.50 21.58
N ALA A 417 -15.62 -17.32 20.97
CA ALA A 417 -16.88 -17.78 21.59
C ALA A 417 -16.85 -19.27 21.97
N GLY A 418 -15.72 -19.76 22.52
CA GLY A 418 -15.61 -21.13 23.02
C GLY A 418 -14.69 -21.22 24.23
N GLY A 419 -15.29 -21.33 25.43
CA GLY A 419 -14.63 -21.41 26.73
C GLY A 419 -14.51 -20.02 27.37
N GLN A 420 -15.13 -19.72 28.52
CA GLN A 420 -15.01 -20.49 29.75
C GLN A 420 -16.18 -20.07 30.67
N GLU A 421 -17.22 -20.90 30.78
CA GLU A 421 -18.09 -20.84 31.96
C GLU A 421 -17.28 -21.41 33.13
N ILE A 422 -17.20 -20.58 34.16
CA ILE A 422 -16.53 -20.82 35.43
C ILE A 422 -17.46 -21.70 36.26
N ASP A 423 -16.95 -22.86 36.68
CA ASP A 423 -17.20 -23.41 38.01
C ASP A 423 -15.87 -23.94 38.57
#